data_AF-A0A2D7Y5B1-F1
#
_entry.id   AF-A0A2D7Y5B1-F1
#
_cell.length_a   1.000
_cell.length_b   1.000
_cell.length_c   1.000
_cell.angle_alpha   90.00
_cell.angle_beta   90.00
_cell.angle_gamma   90.00
#
_symmetry.space_group_name_H-M   'P 1'
#
loop_
_entity.id
_entity.type
_entity.pdbx_description
1 polymer ?
#
loop_
_entity_poly.entity_id
_entity_poly.type
_entity_poly.pdbx_seq_one_letter_code
_entity_poly.pdbx_strand_id
1 'polypeptide(L)'
;MGAFMLVAQEQTILDVIGLYLQLGYTHILPKGLDHILFVLALFFASTRLKPLVWQVSAFTLAHTLTLALATLGWVSLPASIVEPIIALSIAFVAVENLVFKDMARWRPAVVFGFGLFHGLGFAGVLSELGLPQGELVPALLSFNVGVELGQLTIILACWLALHRFRDATWYPWLVRGVSISIAAIALWWTIERVFLGG
;
A
#
# COMPACT_ATOMS: atom_id res chain seq x y z
N MET A 1 39.28 -16.85 22.27
CA MET A 1 38.34 -15.85 22.86
C MET A 1 38.19 -14.58 21.99
N GLY A 2 38.24 -14.67 20.66
CA GLY A 2 38.18 -13.48 19.78
C GLY A 2 37.10 -13.49 18.68
N ALA A 3 36.49 -14.64 18.38
CA ALA A 3 35.51 -14.77 17.29
C ALA A 3 34.04 -14.81 17.74
N PHE A 4 33.78 -15.01 19.03
CA PHE A 4 32.42 -15.00 19.62
C PHE A 4 31.96 -13.59 20.05
N MET A 5 32.78 -12.57 19.84
CA MET A 5 32.52 -11.18 20.22
C MET A 5 32.17 -10.28 19.02
N LEU A 6 31.90 -10.88 17.85
CA LEU A 6 31.44 -10.21 16.63
C LEU A 6 29.99 -10.57 16.28
N VAL A 7 29.31 -11.38 17.11
CA VAL A 7 27.96 -11.88 16.87
C VAL A 7 27.07 -11.48 18.04
N ALA A 8 26.68 -10.21 18.05
CA ALA A 8 25.51 -9.63 18.72
C ALA A 8 25.71 -8.11 18.71
N GLN A 9 25.61 -7.50 17.54
CA GLN A 9 25.34 -6.07 17.52
C GLN A 9 23.92 -5.94 18.07
N GLU A 10 23.78 -5.55 19.34
CA GLU A 10 22.49 -5.13 19.87
C GLU A 10 22.01 -4.00 18.96
N GLN A 11 20.97 -4.25 18.17
CA GLN A 11 20.38 -3.20 17.34
C GLN A 11 19.81 -2.16 18.28
N THR A 12 20.25 -0.92 18.14
CA THR A 12 19.65 0.17 18.91
C THR A 12 18.24 0.44 18.38
N ILE A 13 17.37 1.05 19.20
CA ILE A 13 16.03 1.48 18.76
C ILE A 13 16.12 2.37 17.51
N LEU A 14 17.18 3.18 17.39
CA LEU A 14 17.40 4.03 16.21
C LEU A 14 17.72 3.21 14.96
N ASP A 15 18.49 2.12 15.09
CA ASP A 15 18.78 1.20 13.99
C ASP A 15 17.49 0.52 13.52
N VAL A 16 16.63 0.09 14.45
CA VAL A 16 15.32 -0.49 14.15
C VAL A 16 14.45 0.53 13.41
N ILE A 17 14.30 1.74 13.94
CA ILE A 17 13.48 2.79 13.32
C ILE A 17 13.97 3.10 11.90
N GLY A 18 15.28 3.28 11.70
CA GLY A 18 15.86 3.58 10.40
C GLY A 18 15.63 2.47 9.38
N LEU A 19 15.89 1.22 9.78
CA LEU A 19 15.70 0.05 8.93
C LEU A 19 14.24 -0.12 8.52
N TYR A 20 13.32 -0.10 9.48
CA TYR A 20 11.90 -0.37 9.21
C TYR A 20 11.25 0.78 8.45
N LEU A 21 11.64 2.04 8.70
CA LEU A 21 11.23 3.17 7.87
C LEU A 21 11.65 2.98 6.40
N GLN A 22 12.90 2.57 6.16
CA GLN A 22 13.37 2.29 4.80
C GLN A 22 12.65 1.09 4.17
N LEU A 23 12.39 0.04 4.94
CA LEU A 23 11.63 -1.12 4.48
C LEU A 23 10.20 -0.72 4.12
N GLY A 24 9.53 0.09 4.94
CA GLY A 24 8.20 0.60 4.66
C GLY A 24 8.14 1.46 3.41
N TYR A 25 9.11 2.36 3.24
CA TYR A 25 9.21 3.18 2.02
C TYR A 25 9.43 2.31 0.78
N THR A 26 10.40 1.39 0.84
CA THR A 26 10.76 0.53 -0.30
C THR A 26 9.70 -0.53 -0.61
N HIS A 27 8.90 -0.93 0.38
CA HIS A 27 7.70 -1.74 0.22
C HIS A 27 6.68 -1.07 -0.71
N ILE A 28 6.63 0.26 -0.75
CA ILE A 28 5.79 1.02 -1.68
C ILE A 28 6.56 1.34 -2.96
N LEU A 29 7.67 2.09 -2.85
CA LEU A 29 8.46 2.56 -3.98
C LEU A 29 9.92 2.06 -3.87
N PRO A 30 10.42 1.23 -4.82
CA PRO A 30 9.80 0.83 -6.08
C PRO A 30 9.10 -0.54 -6.06
N LYS A 31 9.11 -1.29 -4.95
CA LYS A 31 8.75 -2.71 -4.97
C LYS A 31 7.23 -2.98 -4.94
N GLY A 32 6.44 -2.05 -4.41
CA GLY A 32 5.02 -2.26 -4.14
C GLY A 32 4.11 -1.91 -5.30
N LEU A 33 4.16 -2.68 -6.39
CA LEU A 33 3.33 -2.39 -7.57
C LEU A 33 1.84 -2.33 -7.25
N ASP A 34 1.33 -3.19 -6.37
CA ASP A 34 -0.06 -3.16 -5.91
C ASP A 34 -0.42 -1.81 -5.28
N HIS A 35 0.43 -1.31 -4.38
CA HIS A 35 0.26 -0.01 -3.73
C HIS A 35 0.40 1.15 -4.71
N ILE A 36 1.37 1.07 -5.64
CA ILE A 36 1.57 2.10 -6.67
C ILE A 36 0.31 2.23 -7.54
N LEU A 37 -0.20 1.11 -8.07
CA LEU A 37 -1.41 1.14 -8.90
C LEU A 37 -2.64 1.60 -8.11
N PHE A 38 -2.76 1.18 -6.85
CA PHE A 38 -3.84 1.64 -5.97
C PHE A 38 -3.81 3.16 -5.75
N VAL A 39 -2.65 3.73 -5.40
CA VAL A 39 -2.49 5.17 -5.18
C VAL A 39 -2.70 5.96 -6.46
N LEU A 40 -2.23 5.45 -7.61
CA LEU A 40 -2.51 6.05 -8.92
C LEU A 40 -4.01 6.05 -9.21
N ALA A 41 -4.70 4.93 -8.98
CA ALA A 41 -6.15 4.85 -9.15
C ALA A 41 -6.88 5.86 -8.25
N LEU A 42 -6.46 6.03 -6.99
CA LEU A 42 -7.00 7.06 -6.11
C LEU A 42 -6.75 8.48 -6.64
N PHE A 43 -5.51 8.77 -7.06
CA PHE A 43 -5.14 10.10 -7.58
C PHE A 43 -5.99 10.50 -8.80
N PHE A 44 -6.16 9.57 -9.75
CA PHE A 44 -6.95 9.82 -10.96
C PHE A 44 -8.46 9.93 -10.71
N ALA A 45 -8.95 9.55 -9.53
CA ALA A 45 -10.33 9.81 -9.11
C ALA A 45 -10.57 11.28 -8.72
N SER A 46 -9.55 11.97 -8.19
CA SER A 46 -9.66 13.37 -7.75
C SER A 46 -8.28 13.97 -7.50
N THR A 47 -7.98 15.10 -8.15
CA THR A 47 -6.72 15.84 -7.95
C THR A 47 -6.68 16.66 -6.65
N ARG A 48 -7.69 16.56 -5.78
CA ARG A 48 -7.73 17.29 -4.50
C ARG A 48 -6.86 16.57 -3.46
N LEU A 49 -5.82 17.23 -2.97
CA LEU A 49 -4.87 16.63 -2.03
C LEU A 49 -5.51 16.19 -0.71
N LYS A 50 -6.33 17.03 -0.08
CA LYS A 50 -6.90 16.72 1.25
C LYS A 50 -7.69 15.39 1.27
N PRO A 51 -8.64 15.13 0.34
CA PRO A 51 -9.29 13.82 0.26
C PRO A 51 -8.36 12.65 -0.08
N LEU A 52 -7.31 12.87 -0.88
CA LEU A 52 -6.34 11.81 -1.19
C LEU A 52 -5.53 11.43 0.04
N VAL A 53 -4.95 12.43 0.73
CA VAL A 53 -4.18 12.23 1.97
C VAL A 53 -5.02 11.48 3.00
N TRP A 54 -6.28 11.90 3.21
CA TRP A 54 -7.16 11.19 4.15
C TRP A 54 -7.40 9.72 3.79
N GLN A 55 -7.58 9.41 2.51
CA GLN A 55 -7.77 8.04 2.05
C GLN A 55 -6.52 7.18 2.23
N VAL A 56 -5.34 7.71 1.88
CA VAL A 56 -4.09 6.96 2.06
C VAL A 56 -3.76 6.77 3.53
N SER A 57 -3.96 7.77 4.39
CA SER A 57 -3.76 7.61 5.83
C SER A 57 -4.75 6.60 6.45
N ALA A 58 -6.02 6.60 6.01
CA ALA A 58 -7.01 5.61 6.45
C ALA A 58 -6.62 4.18 6.01
N PHE A 59 -6.10 4.04 4.78
CA PHE A 59 -5.54 2.78 4.29
C PHE A 59 -4.35 2.33 5.13
N THR A 60 -3.38 3.21 5.39
CA THR A 60 -2.18 2.89 6.19
C THR A 60 -2.55 2.51 7.62
N LEU A 61 -3.55 3.16 8.21
CA LEU A 61 -4.03 2.80 9.56
C LEU A 61 -4.64 1.39 9.60
N ALA A 62 -5.47 1.04 8.61
CA ALA A 62 -6.03 -0.31 8.48
C ALA A 62 -4.94 -1.36 8.21
N HIS A 63 -3.98 -1.02 7.36
CA HIS A 63 -2.80 -1.83 7.06
C HIS A 63 -1.98 -2.10 8.33
N THR A 64 -1.69 -1.05 9.11
CA THR A 64 -0.98 -1.16 10.40
C THR A 64 -1.68 -2.12 11.33
N LEU A 65 -3.01 -2.00 11.46
CA LEU A 65 -3.81 -2.83 12.35
C LEU A 65 -3.70 -4.31 11.98
N THR A 66 -3.91 -4.65 10.70
CA THR A 66 -3.90 -6.05 10.25
C THR A 66 -2.51 -6.66 10.21
N LEU A 67 -1.50 -5.86 9.84
CA LEU A 67 -0.10 -6.28 9.92
C LEU A 67 0.29 -6.61 11.36
N ALA A 68 -0.11 -5.78 12.33
CA ALA A 68 0.13 -6.05 13.75
C ALA A 68 -0.57 -7.34 14.21
N LEU A 69 -1.86 -7.50 13.88
CA LEU A 69 -2.62 -8.70 14.24
C LEU A 69 -2.04 -9.97 13.63
N ALA A 70 -1.57 -9.91 12.39
CA ALA A 70 -0.96 -11.05 11.72
C ALA A 70 0.43 -11.38 12.28
N THR A 71 1.24 -10.36 12.57
CA THR A 71 2.56 -10.54 13.19
C THR A 71 2.45 -11.14 14.59
N LEU A 72 1.39 -10.83 15.34
CA LEU A 72 1.07 -11.44 16.64
C LEU A 72 0.46 -12.85 16.53
N GLY A 73 0.20 -13.34 15.31
CA GLY A 73 -0.45 -14.63 15.06
C GLY A 73 -1.94 -14.67 15.39
N TRP A 74 -2.60 -13.51 15.60
CA TRP A 74 -4.03 -13.45 15.93
C TRP A 74 -4.92 -13.57 14.69
N VAL A 75 -4.39 -13.18 13.53
CA VAL A 75 -5.08 -13.33 12.23
C VAL A 75 -4.12 -13.96 11.23
N SER A 76 -4.59 -15.00 10.54
CA SER A 76 -3.83 -15.63 9.46
C SER A 76 -4.79 -16.04 8.37
N LEU A 77 -4.53 -15.57 7.15
CA LEU A 77 -5.26 -15.97 5.95
C LEU A 77 -4.24 -16.39 4.88
N PRO A 78 -4.55 -17.42 4.07
CA PRO A 78 -3.64 -17.85 3.02
C PRO A 78 -3.52 -16.79 1.93
N ALA A 79 -2.31 -16.67 1.36
CA ALA A 79 -2.01 -15.72 0.29
C ALA A 79 -2.94 -15.91 -0.92
N SER A 80 -3.34 -17.16 -1.21
CA SER A 80 -4.31 -17.52 -2.26
C SER A 80 -5.70 -16.89 -2.11
N ILE A 81 -6.04 -16.36 -0.93
CA ILE A 81 -7.26 -15.57 -0.69
C ILE A 81 -6.92 -14.07 -0.65
N VAL A 82 -5.86 -13.70 0.05
CA VAL A 82 -5.51 -12.30 0.30
C VAL A 82 -5.07 -11.59 -0.97
N GLU A 83 -4.19 -12.20 -1.76
CA GLU A 83 -3.60 -11.55 -2.94
C GLU A 83 -4.61 -11.29 -4.08
N PRO A 84 -5.57 -12.19 -4.38
CA PRO A 84 -6.67 -11.85 -5.30
C PRO A 84 -7.55 -10.71 -4.79
N ILE A 85 -7.84 -10.64 -3.48
CA ILE A 85 -8.63 -9.54 -2.92
C ILE A 85 -7.89 -8.21 -3.04
N ILE A 86 -6.57 -8.22 -2.82
CA ILE A 86 -5.70 -7.06 -3.06
C ILE A 86 -5.81 -6.63 -4.53
N ALA A 87 -5.67 -7.55 -5.50
CA ALA A 87 -5.80 -7.21 -6.92
C ALA A 87 -7.20 -6.68 -7.27
N LEU A 88 -8.27 -7.32 -6.76
CA LEU A 88 -9.64 -6.86 -6.93
C LEU A 88 -9.89 -5.48 -6.35
N SER A 89 -9.24 -5.13 -5.24
CA SER A 89 -9.36 -3.79 -4.64
C SER A 89 -8.87 -2.69 -5.59
N ILE A 90 -7.78 -2.95 -6.33
CA ILE A 90 -7.22 -2.03 -7.32
C ILE A 90 -8.17 -1.91 -8.51
N ALA A 91 -8.64 -3.06 -9.02
CA ALA A 91 -9.62 -3.09 -10.11
C ALA A 91 -10.88 -2.32 -9.75
N PHE A 92 -11.38 -2.48 -8.52
CA PHE A 92 -12.56 -1.81 -8.01
C PHE A 92 -12.41 -0.29 -8.08
N VAL A 93 -11.34 0.29 -7.51
CA VAL A 93 -11.11 1.74 -7.53
C VAL A 93 -10.97 2.27 -8.95
N ALA A 94 -10.25 1.53 -9.80
CA ALA A 94 -10.05 1.91 -11.19
C ALA A 94 -11.36 1.90 -12.00
N VAL A 95 -12.22 0.90 -11.80
CA VAL A 95 -13.54 0.83 -12.43
C VAL A 95 -14.48 1.89 -11.86
N GLU A 96 -14.44 2.15 -10.56
CA GLU A 96 -15.24 3.19 -9.91
C GLU A 96 -14.98 4.57 -10.56
N ASN A 97 -13.73 4.87 -10.94
CA ASN A 97 -13.37 6.10 -11.66
C ASN A 97 -13.99 6.22 -13.06
N LEU A 98 -14.35 5.10 -13.69
CA LEU A 98 -14.99 5.07 -15.00
C LEU A 98 -16.51 5.24 -14.92
N VAL A 99 -17.09 4.76 -13.81
CA VAL A 99 -18.55 4.72 -13.60
C VAL A 99 -19.06 6.00 -12.94
N PHE A 100 -18.38 6.48 -11.91
CA PHE A 100 -18.82 7.62 -11.11
C PHE A 100 -18.06 8.89 -11.50
N LYS A 101 -18.80 9.99 -11.73
CA LYS A 101 -18.20 11.31 -12.00
C LYS A 101 -17.54 11.93 -10.77
N ASP A 102 -18.10 11.66 -9.59
CA ASP A 102 -17.63 12.18 -8.31
C ASP A 102 -17.29 11.03 -7.36
N MET A 103 -16.36 11.29 -6.46
CA MET A 103 -15.97 10.35 -5.42
C MET A 103 -17.16 10.03 -4.51
N ALA A 104 -17.51 8.75 -4.41
CA ALA A 104 -18.62 8.33 -3.57
C ALA A 104 -18.31 8.54 -2.07
N ARG A 105 -19.34 8.90 -1.29
CA ARG A 105 -19.19 9.16 0.16
C ARG A 105 -18.72 7.94 0.96
N TRP A 106 -18.99 6.74 0.46
CA TRP A 106 -18.59 5.47 1.08
C TRP A 106 -17.14 5.08 0.77
N ARG A 107 -16.48 5.75 -0.18
CA ARG A 107 -15.14 5.36 -0.65
C ARG A 107 -14.10 5.27 0.48
N PRO A 108 -14.02 6.21 1.45
CA PRO A 108 -13.06 6.08 2.55
C PRO A 108 -13.22 4.80 3.37
N ALA A 109 -14.46 4.33 3.59
CA ALA A 109 -14.71 3.08 4.31
C ALA A 109 -14.24 1.85 3.51
N VAL A 110 -14.42 1.88 2.19
CA VAL A 110 -13.94 0.81 1.31
C VAL A 110 -12.42 0.81 1.20
N VAL A 111 -11.79 1.98 1.08
CA VAL A 111 -10.32 2.12 1.09
C VAL A 111 -9.71 1.63 2.41
N PHE A 112 -10.36 1.93 3.54
CA PHE A 112 -9.98 1.35 4.84
C PHE A 112 -10.05 -0.19 4.81
N GLY A 113 -11.16 -0.75 4.31
CA GLY A 113 -11.31 -2.19 4.15
C GLY A 113 -10.22 -2.83 3.28
N PHE A 114 -9.82 -2.16 2.20
CA PHE A 114 -8.70 -2.61 1.36
C PHE A 114 -7.36 -2.58 2.10
N GLY A 115 -7.10 -1.54 2.90
CA GLY A 115 -5.91 -1.47 3.74
C GLY A 115 -5.76 -2.68 4.68
N LEU A 116 -6.89 -3.20 5.20
CA LEU A 116 -6.88 -4.43 6.02
C LEU A 116 -6.30 -5.63 5.25
N PHE A 117 -6.70 -5.84 4.00
CA PHE A 117 -6.21 -6.98 3.21
C PHE A 117 -4.75 -6.79 2.78
N HIS A 118 -4.36 -5.56 2.44
CA HIS A 118 -2.97 -5.29 2.08
C HIS A 118 -2.01 -5.54 3.26
N GLY A 119 -2.41 -5.19 4.49
CA GLY A 119 -1.61 -5.48 5.68
C GLY A 119 -1.41 -6.98 5.94
N LEU A 120 -2.42 -7.80 5.63
CA LEU A 120 -2.29 -9.26 5.67
C LEU A 120 -1.32 -9.79 4.60
N GLY A 121 -1.34 -9.22 3.40
CA GLY A 121 -0.50 -9.65 2.27
C GLY A 121 1.00 -9.50 2.54
N PHE A 122 1.40 -8.56 3.42
CA PHE A 122 2.79 -8.34 3.76
C PHE A 122 3.27 -9.05 5.03
N ALA A 123 2.35 -9.60 5.85
CA ALA A 123 2.69 -10.15 7.16
C ALA A 123 3.67 -11.33 7.12
N GLY A 124 3.60 -12.17 6.07
CA GLY A 124 4.54 -13.27 5.86
C GLY A 124 5.97 -12.78 5.67
N VAL A 125 6.16 -11.79 4.80
CA VAL A 125 7.48 -11.17 4.53
C VAL A 125 8.05 -10.51 5.78
N LEU A 126 7.22 -9.80 6.55
CA LEU A 126 7.68 -9.17 7.79
C LEU A 126 8.12 -10.19 8.84
N SER A 127 7.43 -11.32 8.91
CA SER A 127 7.78 -12.42 9.83
C SER A 127 9.11 -13.07 9.46
N GLU A 128 9.43 -13.18 8.18
CA GLU A 128 10.71 -13.70 7.67
C GLU A 128 11.89 -12.75 7.92
N LEU A 129 11.65 -11.44 7.88
CA LEU A 129 12.68 -10.42 8.12
C LEU A 129 13.18 -10.41 9.57
N GLY A 130 12.43 -10.99 10.50
CA GLY A 130 12.81 -11.12 11.91
C GLY A 130 12.71 -9.81 12.67
N LEU A 131 11.84 -9.77 13.68
CA LEU A 131 11.71 -8.63 14.58
C LEU A 131 12.59 -8.87 15.83
N PRO A 132 13.44 -7.92 16.24
CA PRO A 132 14.12 -8.00 17.52
C PRO A 132 13.09 -8.13 18.64
N GLN A 133 13.31 -9.09 19.56
CA GLN A 133 12.38 -9.32 20.67
C GLN A 133 12.25 -8.04 21.51
N GLY A 134 11.02 -7.53 21.67
CA GLY A 134 10.74 -6.28 22.41
C GLY A 134 10.61 -5.03 21.55
N GLU A 135 10.99 -5.06 20.27
CA GLU A 135 11.01 -3.90 19.38
C GLU A 135 9.89 -3.90 18.32
N LEU A 136 8.86 -4.73 18.53
CA LEU A 136 7.72 -4.87 17.60
C LEU A 136 7.02 -3.53 17.33
N VAL A 137 6.75 -2.75 18.38
CA VAL A 137 6.00 -1.50 18.24
C VAL A 137 6.80 -0.44 17.47
N PRO A 138 8.07 -0.15 17.82
CA PRO A 138 8.91 0.74 17.02
C PRO A 138 9.05 0.30 15.56
N ALA A 139 9.24 -0.99 15.31
CA ALA A 139 9.33 -1.55 13.97
C ALA A 139 8.04 -1.35 13.15
N LEU A 140 6.87 -1.71 13.69
CA LEU A 140 5.59 -1.55 13.00
C LEU A 140 5.24 -0.08 12.74
N LEU A 141 5.47 0.80 13.72
CA LEU A 141 5.19 2.23 13.55
C LEU A 141 6.11 2.85 12.49
N SER A 142 7.43 2.62 12.59
CA SER A 142 8.38 3.17 11.62
C SER A 142 8.16 2.61 10.22
N PHE A 143 7.83 1.32 10.09
CA PHE A 143 7.43 0.71 8.83
C PHE A 143 6.22 1.41 8.21
N ASN A 144 5.14 1.60 8.96
CA ASN A 144 3.93 2.22 8.41
C ASN A 144 4.13 3.73 8.14
N VAL A 145 5.00 4.42 8.88
CA VAL A 145 5.46 5.77 8.51
C VAL A 145 6.18 5.74 7.16
N GLY A 146 7.07 4.77 6.94
CA GLY A 146 7.72 4.55 5.64
C GLY A 146 6.70 4.32 4.51
N VAL A 147 5.68 3.50 4.76
CA VAL A 147 4.58 3.24 3.82
C VAL A 147 3.83 4.52 3.48
N GLU A 148 3.40 5.30 4.48
CA GLU A 148 2.69 6.56 4.25
C GLU A 148 3.55 7.54 3.45
N LEU A 149 4.84 7.67 3.78
CA LEU A 149 5.78 8.49 3.02
C LEU A 149 5.88 8.04 1.56
N GLY A 150 5.99 6.75 1.30
CA GLY A 150 6.03 6.20 -0.07
C GLY A 150 4.75 6.56 -0.86
N GLN A 151 3.58 6.41 -0.25
CA GLN A 151 2.30 6.76 -0.87
C GLN A 151 2.20 8.28 -1.15
N LEU A 152 2.61 9.11 -0.20
CA LEU A 152 2.64 10.56 -0.34
C LEU A 152 3.63 11.02 -1.41
N THR A 153 4.77 10.35 -1.58
CA THR A 153 5.71 10.62 -2.68
C THR A 153 5.05 10.42 -4.05
N ILE A 154 4.29 9.34 -4.24
CA ILE A 154 3.55 9.09 -5.50
C ILE A 154 2.52 10.19 -5.73
N ILE A 155 1.71 10.51 -4.71
CA ILE A 155 0.67 11.55 -4.81
C ILE A 155 1.30 12.89 -5.17
N LEU A 156 2.37 13.29 -4.49
CA LEU A 156 3.05 14.56 -4.72
C LEU A 156 3.65 14.63 -6.13
N ALA A 157 4.29 13.55 -6.59
CA ALA A 157 4.85 13.48 -7.94
C ALA A 157 3.75 13.63 -9.01
N CYS A 158 2.64 12.90 -8.86
CA CYS A 158 1.50 13.02 -9.78
C CYS A 158 0.88 14.41 -9.74
N TRP A 159 0.72 14.98 -8.54
CA TRP A 159 0.15 16.31 -8.36
C TRP A 159 1.01 17.38 -9.03
N LEU A 160 2.33 17.40 -8.79
CA LEU A 160 3.25 18.35 -9.42
C LEU A 160 3.24 18.24 -10.96
N ALA A 161 3.15 17.02 -11.48
CA ALA A 161 3.14 16.78 -12.93
C ALA A 161 1.82 17.20 -13.60
N LEU A 162 0.69 16.90 -12.96
CA LEU A 162 -0.63 16.89 -13.63
C LEU A 162 -1.62 17.93 -13.11
N HIS A 163 -1.44 18.48 -11.90
CA HIS A 163 -2.43 19.39 -11.30
C HIS A 163 -2.73 20.61 -12.15
N ARG A 164 -1.70 21.20 -12.78
CA ARG A 164 -1.86 22.38 -13.66
C ARG A 164 -2.72 22.11 -14.91
N PHE A 165 -2.92 20.84 -15.27
CA PHE A 165 -3.66 20.41 -16.45
C PHE A 165 -5.04 19.84 -16.11
N ARG A 166 -5.48 19.91 -14.86
CA ARG A 166 -6.76 19.33 -14.41
C ARG A 166 -7.98 19.83 -15.21
N ASP A 167 -7.89 21.05 -15.72
CA ASP A 167 -8.97 21.73 -16.48
C ASP A 167 -8.76 21.60 -18.01
N ALA A 168 -7.73 20.88 -18.46
CA ALA A 168 -7.45 20.66 -19.87
C ALA A 168 -8.45 19.68 -20.50
N THR A 169 -8.88 19.92 -21.73
CA THR A 169 -9.89 19.11 -22.45
C THR A 169 -9.46 17.65 -22.67
N TRP A 170 -8.16 17.38 -22.72
CA TRP A 170 -7.60 16.04 -22.85
C TRP A 170 -7.50 15.28 -21.51
N TYR A 171 -7.55 15.98 -20.37
CA TYR A 171 -7.32 15.38 -19.05
C TYR A 171 -8.32 14.25 -18.71
N PRO A 172 -9.64 14.37 -19.01
CA PRO A 172 -10.57 13.27 -18.82
C PRO A 172 -10.24 12.01 -19.64
N TRP A 173 -9.66 12.17 -20.83
CA TRP A 173 -9.23 11.05 -21.66
C TRP A 173 -8.02 10.33 -21.08
N LEU A 174 -7.07 11.09 -20.50
CA LEU A 174 -5.96 10.51 -19.74
C LEU A 174 -6.50 9.69 -18.55
N VAL A 175 -7.40 10.27 -17.75
CA VAL A 175 -7.98 9.59 -16.57
C VAL A 175 -8.65 8.27 -16.97
N ARG A 176 -9.45 8.28 -18.05
CA ARG A 176 -10.10 7.07 -18.57
C ARG A 176 -9.08 6.05 -19.05
N GLY A 177 -8.11 6.46 -19.87
CA GLY A 177 -7.08 5.58 -20.40
C GLY A 177 -6.28 4.90 -19.29
N VAL A 178 -5.81 5.68 -18.31
CA VAL A 178 -5.05 5.15 -17.17
C VAL A 178 -5.93 4.23 -16.31
N SER A 179 -7.17 4.62 -16.02
CA SER A 179 -8.07 3.78 -15.20
C SER A 179 -8.41 2.46 -15.90
N ILE A 180 -8.60 2.45 -17.22
CA ILE A 180 -8.80 1.22 -18.01
C ILE A 180 -7.55 0.33 -17.93
N SER A 181 -6.37 0.90 -18.10
CA SER A 181 -5.11 0.14 -18.02
C SER A 181 -4.90 -0.47 -16.63
N ILE A 182 -5.13 0.30 -15.56
CA ILE A 182 -5.03 -0.19 -14.18
C ILE A 182 -6.05 -1.31 -13.94
N ALA A 183 -7.31 -1.11 -14.34
CA ALA A 183 -8.34 -2.14 -14.20
C ALA A 183 -7.98 -3.42 -14.94
N ALA A 184 -7.48 -3.33 -16.18
CA ALA A 184 -7.06 -4.49 -16.96
C ALA A 184 -5.91 -5.26 -16.29
N ILE A 185 -4.87 -4.56 -15.82
CA ILE A 185 -3.74 -5.17 -15.09
C ILE A 185 -4.25 -5.85 -13.82
N ALA A 186 -5.06 -5.16 -13.02
CA ALA A 186 -5.55 -5.67 -11.75
C ALA A 186 -6.51 -6.88 -11.92
N LEU A 187 -7.36 -6.87 -12.95
CA LEU A 187 -8.21 -8.02 -13.28
C LEU A 187 -7.39 -9.20 -13.78
N TRP A 188 -6.36 -8.96 -14.59
CA TRP A 188 -5.42 -10.01 -14.98
C TRP A 188 -4.71 -10.62 -13.76
N TRP A 189 -4.15 -9.79 -12.88
CA TRP A 189 -3.53 -10.27 -11.64
C TRP A 189 -4.49 -11.03 -10.74
N THR A 190 -5.77 -10.64 -10.71
CA THR A 190 -6.78 -11.41 -9.99
C THR A 190 -6.88 -12.83 -10.55
N ILE A 191 -6.97 -12.99 -11.87
CA ILE A 191 -7.04 -14.30 -12.53
C ILE A 191 -5.76 -15.10 -12.25
N GLU A 192 -4.60 -14.46 -12.41
CA GLU A 192 -3.29 -15.07 -12.16
C GLU A 192 -3.17 -15.59 -10.73
N ARG A 193 -3.49 -14.77 -9.72
CA ARG A 193 -3.39 -15.13 -8.30
C ARG A 193 -4.43 -16.17 -7.86
N VAL A 194 -5.59 -16.25 -8.53
CA VAL A 194 -6.62 -17.27 -8.24
C VAL A 194 -6.28 -18.62 -8.88
N PHE A 195 -5.83 -18.62 -10.13
CA PHE A 195 -5.76 -19.86 -10.94
C PHE A 195 -4.34 -20.34 -11.22
N LEU A 196 -3.35 -19.45 -11.19
CA LEU A 196 -1.97 -19.76 -11.57
C LEU A 196 -1.01 -19.81 -10.37
N GLY A 197 -1.49 -19.48 -9.17
CA GLY A 197 -0.78 -19.72 -7.91
C GLY A 197 0.13 -18.60 -7.44
N GLY A 198 0.32 -17.53 -8.23
CA GLY A 198 1.18 -16.38 -7.87
C GLY A 198 2.67 -16.69 -7.89
#